data_AF-A0A963KDC3-F1
#
_entry.id   AF-A0A963KDC3-F1
#
_cell.length_a   1.000
_cell.length_b   1.000
_cell.length_c   1.000
_cell.angle_alpha   90.00
_cell.angle_beta   90.00
_cell.angle_gamma   90.00
#
_symmetry.space_group_name_H-M   'P 1'
#
loop_
_entity.id
_entity.type
_entity.pdbx_description
1 polymer ?
#
loop_
_entity_poly.entity_id
_entity_poly.type
_entity_poly.pdbx_seq_one_letter_code
_entity_poly.pdbx_strand_id
1 'polypeptide(L)' 'MKMPDPVALRSRIKLRQLLLLEALEGERSLHKAARRIAMTQPNATRLLNELEDLLGVPLF' A
#
# COMPACT_ATOMS: atom_id res chain seq x y z
N MET A 1 -17.85 -11.14 -0.57
CA MET A 1 -17.27 -9.79 -0.58
C MET A 1 -17.15 -9.34 -2.03
N LYS A 2 -17.73 -8.20 -2.42
CA LYS A 2 -17.74 -7.76 -3.83
C LYS A 2 -16.52 -6.87 -4.04
N MET A 3 -15.54 -7.31 -4.86
CA MET A 3 -14.40 -6.46 -5.19
C MET A 3 -14.89 -5.17 -5.86
N PRO A 4 -14.23 -4.02 -5.62
CA PRO A 4 -14.56 -2.77 -6.29
C PRO A 4 -14.49 -2.94 -7.80
N ASP A 5 -15.24 -2.11 -8.53
CA ASP A 5 -15.12 -2.03 -9.99
C ASP A 5 -13.65 -1.81 -10.41
N PRO A 6 -13.06 -2.66 -11.26
CA PRO A 6 -11.66 -2.56 -11.66
C PRO A 6 -11.29 -1.23 -12.32
N VAL A 7 -12.23 -0.56 -13.00
CA VAL A 7 -11.98 0.77 -13.59
C VAL A 7 -11.86 1.81 -12.48
N ALA A 8 -12.79 1.82 -11.53
CA ALA A 8 -12.72 2.69 -10.35
C ALA A 8 -11.51 2.40 -9.45
N LEU A 9 -11.02 1.16 -9.40
CA LEU A 9 -9.84 0.81 -8.63
C LEU A 9 -8.57 1.42 -9.24
N ARG A 10 -8.40 1.32 -10.57
CA ARG A 10 -7.24 1.87 -11.27
C ARG A 10 -7.07 3.38 -11.10
N SER A 11 -8.17 4.13 -10.99
CA SER A 11 -8.12 5.59 -10.79
C SER A 11 -7.82 6.00 -9.34
N ARG A 12 -7.98 5.08 -8.37
CA ARG A 12 -7.84 5.37 -6.94
C ARG A 12 -6.53 4.88 -6.34
N ILE A 13 -5.90 3.86 -6.93
CA ILE A 13 -4.58 3.38 -6.51
C ILE A 13 -3.52 4.44 -6.82
N LYS A 14 -2.74 4.81 -5.80
CA LYS A 14 -1.64 5.78 -5.93
C LYS A 14 -0.33 5.06 -6.21
N LEU A 15 0.53 5.63 -7.06
CA LEU A 15 1.87 5.07 -7.36
C LEU A 15 2.70 4.83 -6.08
N ARG A 16 2.59 5.72 -5.09
CA ARG A 16 3.27 5.56 -3.80
C ARG A 16 2.86 4.30 -3.03
N GLN A 17 1.62 3.83 -3.18
CA GLN A 17 1.16 2.58 -2.58
C GLN A 17 1.78 1.36 -3.28
N LEU A 18 1.88 1.39 -4.61
CA LEU A 18 2.54 0.33 -5.38
C LEU A 18 4.04 0.21 -5.05
N LEU A 19 4.73 1.34 -4.95
CA LEU A 19 6.14 1.35 -4.51
C LEU A 19 6.31 0.85 -3.07
N LEU A 20 5.34 1.11 -2.20
CA LEU A 20 5.36 0.60 -0.84
C LEU A 20 5.18 -0.93 -0.82
N LEU A 21 4.32 -1.50 -1.67
CA LEU A 21 4.16 -2.95 -1.80
C LEU A 21 5.45 -3.64 -2.28
N GLU A 22 6.09 -3.10 -3.32
CA GLU A 22 7.38 -3.64 -3.83
C GLU A 22 8.46 -3.58 -2.73
N ALA A 23 8.55 -2.46 -2.00
CA ALA A 23 9.52 -2.34 -0.92
C ALA A 23 9.21 -3.29 0.25
N LEU A 24 7.94 -3.53 0.56
CA LEU A 24 7.51 -4.45 1.61
C LEU A 24 7.85 -5.91 1.29
N GLU A 25 7.68 -6.33 0.03
CA GLU A 25 8.05 -7.68 -0.43
C GLU A 25 9.54 -7.96 -0.19
N GLY A 26 10.41 -6.97 -0.48
CA GLY A 26 11.85 -7.10 -0.29
C GLY A 26 12.31 -7.00 1.17
N GLU A 27 11.74 -6.06 1.94
CA GLU A 27 12.24 -5.75 3.30
C GLU A 27 11.59 -6.58 4.41
N ARG A 28 10.39 -7.13 4.16
CA ARG A 28 9.55 -7.83 5.16
C ARG A 28 9.36 -7.06 6.47
N SER A 29 9.46 -5.74 6.42
CA SER A 29 9.30 -4.85 7.56
C SER A 29 8.87 -3.47 7.07
N LEU A 30 7.74 -2.99 7.58
CA LEU A 30 7.16 -1.70 7.20
C LEU A 30 8.09 -0.51 7.46
N HIS A 31 8.84 -0.54 8.58
CA HIS A 31 9.80 0.51 8.91
C HIS A 31 10.92 0.61 7.87
N LYS A 32 11.54 -0.52 7.52
CA LYS A 32 12.59 -0.58 6.49
C LYS A 32 12.06 -0.21 5.11
N ALA A 33 10.88 -0.71 4.72
CA ALA A 33 10.23 -0.36 3.45
C ALA A 33 9.98 1.15 3.34
N ALA A 34 9.47 1.78 4.40
CA ALA A 34 9.27 3.24 4.45
C ALA A 34 10.60 3.99 4.22
N ARG A 35 11.68 3.58 4.90
CA ARG A 35 13.01 4.19 4.70
C ARG A 35 13.52 4.03 3.27
N ARG A 36 13.35 2.85 2.65
CA ARG A 36 13.79 2.55 1.28
C ARG A 36 13.16 3.50 0.25
N ILE A 37 11.91 3.92 0.46
CA ILE A 37 11.19 4.84 -0.45
C ILE A 37 11.17 6.30 0.05
N ALA A 38 12.10 6.66 0.94
CA ALA A 38 12.24 7.98 1.54
C ALA A 38 10.92 8.50 2.16
N MET A 39 10.29 7.66 2.98
CA MET A 39 9.02 7.94 3.66
C MET A 39 9.15 7.67 5.16
N THR A 40 8.39 8.42 5.96
CA THR A 40 8.25 8.12 7.39
C THR A 40 7.36 6.89 7.58
N GLN A 41 7.64 6.09 8.61
CA GLN A 41 6.85 4.91 8.92
C GLN A 41 5.35 5.21 9.15
N PRO A 42 4.94 6.26 9.89
CA PRO A 42 3.51 6.56 10.07
C PRO A 42 2.78 6.84 8.75
N ASN A 43 3.45 7.50 7.79
CA ASN A 43 2.87 7.74 6.48
C ASN A 43 2.75 6.45 5.66
N ALA A 44 3.74 5.55 5.77
CA ALA A 44 3.68 4.24 5.14
C ALA A 44 2.54 3.38 5.71
N THR A 45 2.36 3.36 7.03
CA THR A 45 1.22 2.68 7.69
C THR A 45 -0.11 3.20 7.17
N ARG A 46 -0.29 4.54 7.11
CA ARG A 46 -1.53 5.12 6.59
C ARG A 46 -1.78 4.73 5.13
N LEU A 47 -0.74 4.76 4.28
CA LEU A 47 -0.87 4.41 2.86
C LEU A 47 -1.22 2.93 2.63
N LEU A 48 -0.65 2.03 3.43
CA LEU A 48 -0.97 0.60 3.40
C LEU A 48 -2.43 0.38 3.81
N ASN A 49 -2.86 0.94 4.95
CA ASN A 49 -4.24 0.82 5.41
C ASN A 49 -5.25 1.37 4.39
N GLU A 50 -4.97 2.53 3.80
CA GLU A 50 -5.82 3.10 2.74
C GLU A 50 -5.93 2.18 1.51
N LEU A 51 -4.89 1.42 1.21
CA LEU A 51 -4.91 0.46 0.11
C LEU A 51 -5.70 -0.80 0.50
N GLU A 52 -5.48 -1.32 1.70
CA GLU A 52 -6.21 -2.48 2.22
C GLU A 52 -7.71 -2.18 2.33
N ASP A 53 -8.10 -1.00 2.79
CA ASP A 53 -9.48 -0.53 2.81
C ASP A 53 -10.07 -0.41 1.41
N LEU A 54 -9.28 0.10 0.45
CA LEU A 54 -9.70 0.23 -0.93
C LEU A 54 -9.94 -1.15 -1.58
N LEU A 55 -9.09 -2.13 -1.29
CA LEU A 55 -9.21 -3.50 -1.80
C LEU A 55 -10.19 -4.35 -0.98
N GLY A 56 -10.45 -3.93 0.26
CA GLY A 56 -11.21 -4.62 1.30
C GLY A 56 -10.53 -5.90 1.83
N VAL A 57 -9.22 -6.06 1.61
CA VAL A 57 -8.47 -7.24 2.06
C VAL A 57 -7.18 -6.81 2.75
N PRO A 58 -6.75 -7.51 3.81
CA PRO A 58 -5.41 -7.34 4.36
C PRO A 58 -4.38 -7.88 3.36
N LEU A 59 -3.27 -7.18 3.20
CA LEU A 59 -2.17 -7.57 2.33
C LEU A 59 -0.97 -8.12 3.12
N PHE A 60 -0.78 -7.71 4.37
CA PHE A 60 0.33 -8.12 5.24
C PHE A 60 -0.11 -8.42 6.68
#